data_AF-A0A257AHU8-F1
#
_entry.id   AF-A0A257AHU8-F1
#
_cell.length_a   1.000
_cell.length_b   1.000
_cell.length_c   1.000
_cell.angle_alpha   90.00
_cell.angle_beta   90.00
_cell.angle_gamma   90.00
#
_symmetry.space_group_name_H-M   'P 1'
#
loop_
_entity.id
_entity.type
_entity.pdbx_description
1 polymer ?
#
loop_
_entity_poly.entity_id
_entity_poly.type
_entity_poly.pdbx_seq_one_letter_code
_entity_poly.pdbx_strand_id
1 'polypeptide(L)'
;MSEVFKREEALTFEYVPEKFVHREGQLREISDSVRPIFTGRRPFNCLCIGPTSTGKTGGVKFLFKRIAEEEVGEVKTAYVNCFFHPSPPSISLSASL
;
A
#
# COMPACT_ATOMS: atom_id res chain seq x y z
N MET A 1 26.18 17.66 -7.47
CA MET A 1 24.83 17.21 -7.06
C MET A 1 24.56 17.88 -5.73
N SER A 2 23.51 18.69 -5.68
CA SER A 2 23.33 19.82 -4.76
C SER A 2 23.27 19.42 -3.28
N GLU A 3 24.07 20.09 -2.44
CA GLU A 3 24.11 19.98 -0.96
C GLU A 3 22.78 20.31 -0.23
N VAL A 4 21.69 20.48 -0.98
CA VAL A 4 20.35 20.86 -0.48
C VAL A 4 19.57 19.63 0.00
N PHE A 5 19.77 18.47 -0.62
CA PHE A 5 18.97 17.28 -0.33
C PHE A 5 19.75 16.29 0.54
N LYS A 6 19.26 16.03 1.75
CA LYS A 6 19.83 15.01 2.65
C LYS A 6 19.45 13.58 2.26
N ARG A 7 18.29 13.38 1.64
CA ARG A 7 17.77 12.09 1.16
C ARG A 7 16.86 12.35 -0.04
N GLU A 8 17.39 12.21 -1.25
CA GLU A 8 16.61 12.37 -2.48
C GLU A 8 15.59 11.23 -2.65
N GLU A 9 15.86 10.04 -2.11
CA GLU A 9 14.95 8.89 -2.25
C GLU A 9 13.59 9.17 -1.60
N ALA A 10 13.55 9.97 -0.53
CA ALA A 10 12.33 10.35 0.16
C ALA A 10 11.35 11.16 -0.70
N LEU A 11 11.85 11.75 -1.81
CA LEU A 11 11.06 12.54 -2.75
C LEU A 11 10.51 11.69 -3.90
N THR A 12 10.88 10.41 -3.98
CA THR A 12 10.43 9.50 -5.05
C THR A 12 9.01 8.99 -4.78
N PHE A 13 8.28 8.65 -5.85
CA PHE A 13 6.92 8.07 -5.76
C PHE A 13 6.88 6.68 -5.14
N GLU A 14 8.02 6.01 -5.04
CA GLU A 14 8.14 4.69 -4.44
C GLU A 14 8.41 4.76 -2.94
N TYR A 15 8.80 5.93 -2.43
CA TYR A 15 9.05 6.11 -1.01
C TYR A 15 7.79 5.89 -0.19
N VAL A 16 7.89 4.96 0.76
CA VAL A 16 6.86 4.71 1.77
C VAL A 16 7.40 5.22 3.10
N PRO A 17 6.77 6.27 3.69
CA PRO A 17 7.24 6.85 4.94
C PRO A 17 7.09 5.90 6.12
N GLU A 18 7.84 6.11 7.20
CA GLU A 18 7.72 5.29 8.42
C GLU A 18 6.47 5.61 9.25
N LYS A 19 5.96 6.83 9.12
CA LYS A 19 4.74 7.31 9.78
C LYS A 19 3.84 7.99 8.77
N PHE A 20 2.55 7.70 8.85
CA PHE A 20 1.53 8.26 7.97
C PHE A 20 0.62 9.17 8.81
N VAL A 21 0.97 10.45 8.88
CA VAL A 21 0.37 11.42 9.81
C VAL A 21 -0.93 12.00 9.23
N HIS A 22 -1.90 12.34 10.09
CA HIS A 22 -3.18 13.01 9.77
C HIS A 22 -4.17 12.17 8.93
N ARG A 23 -3.90 10.87 8.76
CA ARG A 23 -4.78 9.91 8.06
C ARG A 23 -4.92 8.60 8.81
N GLU A 24 -4.66 8.60 10.11
CA GLU A 24 -4.71 7.43 10.98
C GLU A 24 -6.11 6.79 10.95
N GLY A 25 -7.18 7.58 10.90
CA GLY A 25 -8.54 7.07 10.78
C GLY A 25 -8.79 6.28 9.49
N GLN A 26 -8.36 6.82 8.35
CA GLN A 26 -8.51 6.15 7.05
C GLN A 26 -7.65 4.90 6.95
N LEU A 27 -6.42 4.95 7.47
CA LEU A 27 -5.57 3.76 7.56
C LEU A 27 -6.17 2.70 8.46
N ARG A 28 -6.81 3.10 9.56
CA ARG A 28 -7.50 2.18 10.47
C ARG A 28 -8.68 1.51 9.79
N GLU A 29 -9.49 2.25 9.01
CA GLU A 29 -10.60 1.66 8.25
C GLU A 29 -10.10 0.60 7.24
N ILE A 30 -9.01 0.87 6.54
CA ILE A 30 -8.40 -0.11 5.61
C ILE A 30 -7.79 -1.27 6.41
N SER A 31 -7.19 -1.03 7.58
CA SER A 31 -6.63 -2.08 8.44
C SER A 31 -7.72 -3.02 8.97
N ASP A 32 -8.84 -2.46 9.42
CA ASP A 32 -9.97 -3.23 9.96
C ASP A 32 -10.62 -4.12 8.89
N SER A 33 -10.58 -3.73 7.61
CA SER A 33 -11.11 -4.55 6.51
C SER A 33 -10.23 -5.76 6.19
N VAL A 34 -8.91 -5.64 6.34
CA VAL A 34 -7.95 -6.72 6.09
C VAL A 34 -7.67 -7.58 7.33
N ARG A 35 -7.97 -7.07 8.53
CA ARG A 35 -7.78 -7.76 9.81
C ARG A 35 -8.30 -9.21 9.86
N PRO A 36 -9.44 -9.59 9.23
CA PRO A 36 -9.90 -10.97 9.24
C PRO A 36 -8.90 -11.99 8.67
N ILE A 37 -8.00 -11.56 7.77
CA ILE A 37 -6.98 -12.42 7.14
C ILE A 37 -6.12 -13.11 8.19
N PHE A 38 -5.73 -12.39 9.25
CA PHE A 38 -4.88 -12.91 10.33
C PHE A 38 -5.54 -14.01 11.16
N THR A 39 -6.86 -14.18 11.03
CA THR A 39 -7.63 -15.25 11.69
C THR A 39 -8.09 -16.34 10.72
N GLY A 40 -7.53 -16.36 9.50
CA GLY A 40 -7.92 -17.31 8.45
C GLY A 40 -9.29 -17.03 7.83
N ARG A 41 -9.83 -15.82 8.02
CA ARG A 41 -11.13 -15.41 7.47
C ARG A 41 -10.91 -14.53 6.24
N ARG A 42 -11.92 -14.50 5.36
CA ARG A 42 -11.88 -13.65 4.16
C ARG A 42 -11.94 -12.16 4.56
N PRO A 43 -11.06 -11.30 4.02
CA PRO A 43 -11.13 -9.86 4.23
C PRO A 43 -12.35 -9.25 3.52
N PHE A 44 -12.65 -8.01 3.88
CA PHE A 44 -13.61 -7.19 3.15
C PHE A 44 -12.93 -6.41 2.04
N ASN A 45 -13.60 -6.28 0.90
CA ASN A 45 -13.12 -5.44 -0.20
C ASN A 45 -13.29 -3.95 0.18
N CYS A 46 -12.25 -3.15 -0.05
CA CYS A 46 -12.29 -1.70 0.14
C CYS A 46 -12.05 -0.97 -1.18
N LEU A 47 -12.80 0.11 -1.38
CA LEU A 47 -12.60 1.04 -2.49
C LEU A 47 -12.17 2.40 -1.94
N CYS A 48 -10.93 2.81 -2.23
CA CYS A 48 -10.39 4.09 -1.79
C CYS A 48 -10.68 5.19 -2.81
N ILE A 49 -11.64 6.07 -2.55
CA ILE A 49 -12.01 7.18 -3.45
C ILE A 49 -11.50 8.51 -2.90
N GLY A 50 -11.02 9.38 -3.78
CA GLY A 50 -10.69 10.76 -3.44
C GLY A 50 -9.85 11.47 -4.51
N PRO A 51 -9.60 12.78 -4.37
CA PRO A 51 -8.79 13.56 -5.31
C PRO A 51 -7.39 12.98 -5.52
N THR A 52 -6.78 13.19 -6.68
CA THR A 52 -5.38 12.78 -6.91
C THR A 52 -4.44 13.50 -5.91
N SER A 53 -3.26 12.94 -5.65
CA SER A 53 -2.29 13.45 -4.66
C SER A 53 -2.69 13.37 -3.17
N THR A 54 -3.83 12.77 -2.82
CA THR A 54 -4.27 12.64 -1.41
C THR A 54 -3.65 11.45 -0.66
N GLY A 55 -2.54 10.89 -1.13
CA GLY A 55 -1.85 9.79 -0.43
C GLY A 55 -2.58 8.45 -0.37
N LYS A 56 -3.62 8.20 -1.19
CA LYS A 56 -4.35 6.90 -1.23
C LYS A 56 -3.40 5.73 -1.50
N THR A 57 -2.61 5.82 -2.57
CA THR A 57 -1.61 4.81 -2.92
C THR A 57 -0.55 4.66 -1.83
N GLY A 58 -0.09 5.78 -1.26
CA GLY A 58 0.89 5.77 -0.16
C GLY A 58 0.37 5.04 1.08
N GLY A 59 -0.89 5.24 1.45
CA GLY A 59 -1.52 4.58 2.59
C GLY A 59 -1.65 3.06 2.42
N VAL A 60 -2.05 2.60 1.23
CA VAL A 60 -2.11 1.15 0.93
C VAL A 60 -0.71 0.52 0.95
N LYS A 61 0.28 1.15 0.31
CA LYS A 61 1.67 0.68 0.34
C LYS A 61 2.25 0.66 1.76
N PHE A 62 1.91 1.67 2.58
CA PHE A 62 2.29 1.73 3.99
C PHE A 62 1.73 0.56 4.78
N LEU A 63 0.43 0.27 4.62
CA LEU A 63 -0.20 -0.87 5.26
C LEU A 63 0.44 -2.19 4.82
N PHE A 64 0.68 -2.39 3.52
CA PHE A 64 1.34 -3.61 3.02
C PHE A 64 2.74 -3.80 3.59
N LYS A 65 3.52 -2.71 3.68
CA LYS A 65 4.82 -2.72 4.34
C LYS A 65 4.71 -3.16 5.80
N ARG A 66 3.73 -2.63 6.56
CA ARG A 66 3.49 -3.04 7.96
C ARG A 66 3.12 -4.52 8.08
N ILE A 67 2.24 -5.02 7.22
CA ILE A 67 1.83 -6.43 7.20
C ILE A 67 3.03 -7.34 6.94
N ALA A 68 3.91 -6.95 6.01
CA ALA A 68 5.14 -7.68 5.72
C ALA A 68 6.16 -7.64 6.88
N GLU A 69 6.24 -6.52 7.60
CA GLU A 69 7.16 -6.32 8.73
C GLU A 69 6.72 -7.05 10.02
N GLU A 70 5.42 -7.15 10.28
CA GLU A 70 4.92 -7.74 11.55
C GLU A 70 4.91 -9.28 11.56
N GLU A 71 5.28 -9.95 10.46
CA GLU A 71 5.29 -11.43 10.31
C GLU A 71 4.00 -12.12 10.81
N VAL A 72 2.85 -11.44 10.71
CA VAL A 72 1.58 -11.95 11.24
C VAL A 72 1.00 -12.98 10.28
N GLY A 73 1.43 -14.23 10.44
CA GLY A 73 0.97 -15.37 9.64
C GLY A 73 1.50 -15.37 8.20
N GLU A 74 1.07 -16.37 7.42
CA GLU A 74 1.49 -16.54 6.03
C GLU A 74 0.67 -15.65 5.07
N VAL A 75 0.68 -14.33 5.33
CA VAL A 75 -0.08 -13.35 4.54
C VAL A 75 0.81 -12.77 3.45
N LYS A 76 0.40 -12.97 2.19
CA LYS A 76 1.06 -12.39 1.02
C LYS A 76 0.31 -11.15 0.55
N THR A 77 1.05 -10.07 0.28
CA THR A 77 0.51 -8.82 -0.26
C THR A 77 0.98 -8.63 -1.70
N ALA A 78 0.07 -8.27 -2.61
CA ALA A 78 0.39 -7.93 -4.00
C ALA A 78 -0.16 -6.54 -4.35
N TYR A 79 0.67 -5.70 -4.95
CA TYR A 79 0.30 -4.37 -5.44
C TYR A 79 0.42 -4.32 -6.96
N VAL A 80 -0.69 -4.03 -7.65
CA VAL A 80 -0.70 -3.86 -9.10
C VAL A 80 -1.12 -2.44 -9.45
N ASN A 81 -0.29 -1.74 -10.23
CA ASN A 81 -0.62 -0.43 -10.76
C ASN A 81 -1.26 -0.56 -12.15
N CYS A 82 -2.59 -0.48 -12.22
CA CYS A 82 -3.35 -0.61 -13.47
C CYS A 82 -3.06 0.52 -14.49
N PHE A 83 -2.43 1.63 -14.09
CA PHE A 83 -1.99 2.67 -15.02
C PHE A 83 -0.84 2.20 -15.91
N PHE A 84 0.08 1.38 -15.36
CA PHE A 84 1.19 0.78 -16.11
C PHE A 84 0.83 -0.60 -16.69
N HIS A 85 -0.12 -1.30 -16.07
CA HIS A 85 -0.62 -2.60 -16.51
C HIS A 85 -2.11 -2.51 -16.88
N PRO A 86 -2.44 -2.01 -18.09
CA PRO A 86 -3.83 -1.74 -18.48
C PRO A 86 -4.59 -3.00 -18.94
N SER A 87 -3.88 -4.10 -19.25
CA SER A 87 -4.51 -5.29 -19.82
C SER A 87 -4.71 -6.40 -18.77
N PRO A 88 -5.82 -7.17 -18.81
CA PRO A 88 -6.05 -8.26 -17.87
C PRO A 88 -4.89 -9.28 -17.77
N PRO A 89 -4.22 -9.68 -18.88
CA PRO A 89 -3.06 -10.57 -18.79
C PRO A 89 -1.90 -9.94 -18.01
N SER A 90 -1.63 -8.65 -18.23
CA SER A 90 -0.53 -7.94 -17.56
C SER A 90 -0.74 -7.81 -16.04
N ILE A 91 -1.98 -7.63 -15.61
CA ILE A 91 -2.35 -7.59 -14.18
C ILE A 91 -2.14 -8.94 -13.53
N SER A 92 -2.59 -10.03 -14.16
CA SER A 92 -2.43 -11.39 -13.63
C SER A 92 -0.96 -11.74 -13.45
N LEU A 93 -0.11 -11.40 -14.43
CA LEU A 93 1.33 -11.62 -14.36
C LEU A 93 1.96 -10.85 -13.19
N SER A 94 1.61 -9.57 -13.02
CA SER A 94 2.12 -8.71 -11.95
C SER A 94 1.67 -9.14 -10.55
N ALA A 95 0.50 -9.79 -10.42
CA ALA A 95 -0.01 -10.26 -9.14
C ALA A 95 0.53 -11.64 -8.73
N SER A 96 1.17 -12.37 -9.66
CA SER A 96 1.67 -13.73 -9.45
C SER A 96 3.17 -13.78 -9.09
N LEU A 97 3.87 -12.64 -9.21
CA LEU A 97 5.26 -12.42 -8.81
C LEU A 97 5.33 -11.91 -7.37
#